data_AF-A0A2P8I6P5-F1
#
_entry.id   AF-A0A2P8I6P5-F1
#
_cell.length_a   1.000
_cell.length_b   1.000
_cell.length_c   1.000
_cell.angle_alpha   90.00
_cell.angle_beta   90.00
_cell.angle_gamma   90.00
#
_symmetry.space_group_name_H-M   'P 1'
#
loop_
_entity.id
_entity.type
_entity.pdbx_description
1 polymer ?
#
loop_
_entity_poly.entity_id
_entity_poly.type
_entity_poly.pdbx_seq_one_letter_code
_entity_poly.pdbx_strand_id
1 'polypeptide(L)' 'MTGPADDADPATSATSATSAAEEAARRRRLAEVFGDVLPEDSSDEPRPTGRDDRWYEENRPPHHGG' A
#
# COMPACT_ATOMS: atom_id res chain seq x y z
N MET A 1 23.72 29.25 -10.99
CA MET A 1 23.06 27.93 -11.00
C MET A 1 23.17 27.35 -9.60
N THR A 2 22.25 27.69 -8.70
CA THR A 2 22.16 27.05 -7.38
C THR A 2 20.68 26.80 -7.12
N GLY A 3 20.30 25.52 -7.05
CA GLY A 3 18.92 25.09 -6.77
C GLY A 3 18.56 25.36 -5.30
N PRO A 4 17.25 25.39 -4.97
CA PRO A 4 16.83 25.59 -3.59
C PRO A 4 17.34 24.43 -2.74
N ALA A 5 18.01 24.78 -1.64
CA ALA A 5 18.35 23.82 -0.60
C ALA A 5 17.04 23.24 -0.04
N ASP A 6 16.99 21.92 0.00
CA ASP A 6 15.94 21.15 0.63
C ASP A 6 16.09 21.34 2.16
N ASP A 7 15.59 22.46 2.69
CA ASP A 7 15.37 22.66 4.12
C ASP A 7 14.15 21.82 4.52
N ALA A 8 14.29 20.50 4.46
CA ALA A 8 13.29 19.58 4.98
C ALA A 8 13.20 19.77 6.49
N ASP A 9 12.00 20.09 6.98
CA ASP A 9 11.71 20.18 8.40
C ASP A 9 12.15 18.87 9.09
N PRO A 10 12.96 18.94 10.16
CA PRO A 10 13.47 17.75 10.83
C PRO A 10 12.36 16.81 11.33
N ALA A 11 11.16 17.33 11.59
CA ALA A 11 9.99 16.52 11.94
C ALA A 11 9.48 15.67 10.76
N THR A 12 9.59 16.19 9.52
CA THR A 12 9.17 15.45 8.30
C THR A 12 10.18 14.36 7.94
N SER A 13 11.48 14.60 8.14
CA SER A 13 12.54 13.60 7.96
C SER A 13 12.48 12.46 8.99
N ALA A 14 12.11 12.75 10.25
CA ALA A 14 11.91 11.71 11.25
C ALA A 14 10.67 10.83 10.96
N THR A 15 9.62 11.42 10.40
CA THR A 15 8.39 10.70 10.01
C THR A 15 8.64 9.77 8.82
N SER A 16 9.40 10.21 7.81
CA SER A 16 9.76 9.37 6.66
C SER A 16 10.72 8.23 7.03
N ALA A 17 11.65 8.47 7.95
CA ALA A 17 12.52 7.41 8.47
C ALA A 17 11.71 6.34 9.23
N THR A 18 10.68 6.76 9.97
CA THR A 18 9.78 5.84 10.69
C THR A 18 8.94 5.01 9.72
N SER A 19 8.37 5.61 8.67
CA SER A 19 7.59 4.86 7.67
C SER A 19 8.46 3.90 6.86
N ALA A 20 9.71 4.26 6.55
CA ALA A 20 10.65 3.37 5.89
C ALA A 20 11.01 2.15 6.75
N ALA A 21 11.18 2.34 8.06
CA ALA A 21 11.43 1.25 9.01
C ALA A 21 10.22 0.33 9.16
N GLU A 22 9.00 0.87 9.20
CA GLU A 22 7.76 0.10 9.25
C GLU A 22 7.57 -0.75 7.99
N GLU A 23 7.82 -0.19 6.81
CA GLU A 23 7.72 -0.91 5.54
C GLU A 23 8.79 -2.01 5.43
N ALA A 24 10.00 -1.77 5.92
CA ALA A 24 11.03 -2.80 6.00
C ALA A 24 10.64 -3.96 6.94
N ALA A 25 10.03 -3.67 8.09
CA ALA A 25 9.51 -4.68 9.00
C ALA A 25 8.34 -5.46 8.37
N ARG A 26 7.45 -4.78 7.65
CA ARG A 26 6.36 -5.40 6.89
C ARG A 26 6.89 -6.36 5.83
N ARG A 27 7.88 -5.96 5.03
CA ARG A 27 8.50 -6.83 4.02
C ARG A 27 9.13 -8.09 4.63
N ARG A 28 9.82 -7.97 5.77
CA ARG A 28 10.39 -9.12 6.49
C ARG A 28 9.32 -10.13 6.93
N ARG A 29 8.24 -9.64 7.54
CA ARG A 29 7.09 -10.48 7.96
C ARG A 29 6.44 -11.19 6.78
N LEU A 30 6.31 -10.51 5.65
CA LEU A 30 5.77 -11.12 4.44
C LEU A 30 6.73 -12.17 3.87
N ALA A 31 8.04 -11.91 3.87
CA ALA A 31 9.03 -12.86 3.38
C ALA A 31 9.12 -14.14 4.22
N GLU A 32 8.83 -14.08 5.53
CA GLU A 32 8.71 -15.26 6.38
C GLU A 32 7.60 -16.22 5.92
N VAL A 33 6.53 -15.69 5.31
CA VAL A 33 5.37 -16.47 4.85
C VAL A 33 5.45 -16.81 3.36
N PHE A 34 5.87 -15.85 2.54
CA PHE A 34 5.82 -15.91 1.08
C PHE A 34 7.19 -16.08 0.40
N GLY A 35 8.29 -15.97 1.16
CA GLY A 35 9.66 -15.94 0.64
C GLY A 35 10.11 -14.54 0.21
N ASP A 36 11.37 -14.42 -0.21
CA ASP A 36 11.98 -13.11 -0.54
C ASP A 36 11.41 -12.46 -1.81
N VAL A 37 10.75 -13.24 -2.66
CA VAL A 37 10.11 -12.77 -3.89
C VAL A 37 8.64 -12.47 -3.58
N LEU A 38 8.35 -11.20 -3.35
CA LEU A 38 6.99 -10.69 -3.28
C LEU A 38 6.46 -10.39 -4.69
N PRO A 39 5.17 -10.67 -4.97
CA PRO A 39 4.52 -10.16 -6.17
C PRO A 39 4.66 -8.62 -6.21
N GLU A 40 5.07 -8.07 -7.35
CA GLU A 40 5.03 -6.63 -7.56
C GLU A 40 3.60 -6.21 -7.84
N ASP A 41 3.15 -5.16 -7.16
CA ASP A 41 1.88 -4.49 -7.45
C ASP A 41 2.01 -3.87 -8.85
N SER A 42 1.24 -4.35 -9.81
CA SER A 42 1.32 -3.84 -11.19
C SER A 42 0.64 -2.47 -11.26
N SER A 43 1.21 -1.51 -11.99
CA SER A 43 0.63 -0.16 -12.10
C SER A 43 -0.79 -0.11 -12.71
N ASP A 44 -1.24 -1.20 -13.34
CA ASP A 44 -2.59 -1.35 -13.89
C ASP A 44 -3.61 -1.84 -12.85
N GLU A 45 -3.15 -2.27 -11.67
CA GLU A 45 -4.03 -2.69 -10.60
C GLU A 45 -4.82 -1.49 -10.04
N PRO A 46 -6.15 -1.57 -10.00
CA PRO A 46 -6.96 -0.49 -9.45
C PRO A 46 -6.67 -0.36 -7.95
N ARG A 47 -6.18 0.82 -7.53
CA ARG A 47 -6.02 1.09 -6.11
C ARG A 47 -7.39 1.00 -5.43
N PRO A 48 -7.54 0.23 -4.33
CA PRO A 48 -8.83 0.04 -3.69
C PRO A 48 -9.35 1.39 -3.18
N THR A 49 -10.33 1.96 -3.88
CA THR A 49 -10.99 3.21 -3.50
C THR A 49 -12.12 2.91 -2.53
N GLY A 50 -11.78 2.57 -1.29
CA GLY A 50 -12.77 2.32 -0.23
C GLY A 50 -13.59 1.03 -0.39
N ARG A 51 -14.33 0.70 0.67
CA ARG A 51 -15.18 -0.50 0.77
C ARG A 51 -16.57 -0.18 0.20
N ASP A 52 -16.69 -0.14 -1.13
CA ASP A 52 -17.98 -0.03 -1.81
C ASP A 52 -18.49 -1.44 -2.15
N ASP A 53 -19.63 -1.83 -1.59
CA ASP A 53 -20.26 -3.14 -1.82
C ASP A 53 -20.95 -3.21 -3.19
N ARG A 54 -20.98 -2.11 -3.96
CA ARG A 54 -21.60 -2.01 -5.29
C ARG A 54 -21.23 -3.16 -6.22
N TRP A 55 -19.93 -3.49 -6.31
CA TRP A 55 -19.51 -4.59 -7.18
C TRP A 55 -20.15 -5.92 -6.76
N TYR A 56 -20.21 -6.19 -5.44
CA TYR A 56 -20.83 -7.41 -4.94
C TYR A 56 -22.34 -7.42 -5.18
N GLU A 57 -23.03 -6.29 -5.01
CA GLU A 57 -24.47 -6.19 -5.28
C GLU A 57 -24.82 -6.44 -6.76
N GLU A 58 -24.00 -5.91 -7.67
CA GLU A 58 -24.15 -6.10 -9.13
C GLU A 58 -23.81 -7.53 -9.58
N ASN A 59 -22.91 -8.23 -8.88
CA ASN A 59 -22.38 -9.52 -9.31
C ASN A 59 -22.82 -10.71 -8.44
N ARG A 60 -23.59 -10.50 -7.37
CA ARG A 60 -23.98 -11.61 -6.48
C ARG A 60 -24.84 -12.63 -7.22
N PRO A 61 -24.60 -13.94 -7.03
CA PRO A 61 -25.43 -14.98 -7.64
C PRO A 61 -26.90 -14.86 -7.23
N PRO A 62 -27.86 -15.29 -8.09
CA PRO A 62 -29.29 -15.17 -7.81
C PRO A 62 -29.76 -15.91 -6.55
N HIS A 63 -28.98 -16.86 -6.04
CA HIS A 63 -29.28 -17.62 -4.83
C HIS A 63 -28.74 -16.98 -3.54
N HIS A 64 -28.10 -15.81 -3.60
CA HIS A 64 -27.51 -15.13 -2.44
C HIS A 64 -28.49 -14.23 -1.65
N GLY A 65 -29.78 -14.26 -1.96
CA GLY A 65 -30.84 -13.56 -1.22
C GLY A 65 -32.02 -14.48 -0.99
N GLY A 66 -31.95 -15.27 0.08
CA GLY A 66 -33.13 -15.93 0.63
C GLY A 66 -34.01 -14.94 1.38
#